data_AF-A0A0S8ICA2-F1
#
_entry.id   AF-A0A0S8ICA2-F1
#
_cell.length_a   1.000
_cell.length_b   1.000
_cell.length_c   1.000
_cell.angle_alpha   90.00
_cell.angle_beta   90.00
_cell.angle_gamma   90.00
#
_symmetry.space_group_name_H-M   'P 1'
#
loop_
_entity.id
_entity.type
_entity.pdbx_description
1 polymer ?
#
loop_
_entity_poly.entity_id
_entity_poly.type
_entity_poly.pdbx_seq_one_letter_code
_entity_poly.pdbx_strand_id
1 'polypeptide(L)' 'MRKAMEARKRQLEEARKKAEQKIKAVHTVAKGETLSEISLKHYGSAVKEKWMIIYEANKDVIGDNPNLIVTGQVLKIPEV' A
#
# COMPACT_ATOMS: atom_id res chain seq x y z
N MET A 1 -10.07 -15.13 -31.53
CA MET A 1 -10.51 -14.25 -30.42
C MET A 1 -9.91 -14.58 -29.03
N ARG A 2 -9.70 -15.85 -28.61
CA ARG A 2 -9.09 -16.20 -27.30
C ARG A 2 -7.70 -15.58 -27.03
N LYS A 3 -6.77 -15.63 -28.00
CA LYS A 3 -5.41 -15.05 -27.86
C LYS A 3 -5.39 -13.53 -27.59
N ALA A 4 -6.43 -12.77 -27.98
CA ALA A 4 -6.49 -11.32 -27.78
C ALA A 4 -6.96 -10.92 -26.36
N MET A 5 -7.82 -11.72 -25.73
CA MET A 5 -8.23 -11.48 -24.33
C MET A 5 -7.14 -11.86 -23.34
N GLU A 6 -6.37 -12.91 -23.61
CA GLU A 6 -5.23 -13.29 -22.75
C GLU A 6 -4.09 -12.27 -22.78
N ALA A 7 -3.78 -11.67 -23.94
CA ALA A 7 -2.78 -10.59 -24.03
C ALA A 7 -3.22 -9.30 -23.30
N ARG A 8 -4.52 -8.96 -23.38
CA ARG A 8 -5.10 -7.82 -22.67
C ARG A 8 -5.12 -8.01 -21.15
N LYS A 9 -5.32 -9.24 -20.67
CA LYS A 9 -5.20 -9.59 -19.25
C LYS A 9 -3.74 -9.49 -18.75
N ARG A 10 -2.76 -9.89 -19.59
CA ARG A 10 -1.33 -9.76 -19.31
C ARG A 10 -0.85 -8.30 -19.19
N GLN A 11 -1.35 -7.40 -20.04
CA GLN A 11 -1.09 -5.95 -19.92
C GLN A 11 -1.78 -5.29 -18.71
N LEU A 12 -2.96 -5.76 -18.32
CA LEU A 12 -3.64 -5.32 -17.10
C LEU A 12 -2.89 -5.74 -15.82
N GLU A 13 -2.17 -6.87 -15.86
CA GLU A 13 -1.39 -7.39 -14.75
C GLU A 13 0.05 -6.83 -14.69
N GLU A 14 0.65 -6.49 -15.84
CA GLU A 14 1.92 -5.74 -15.90
C GLU A 14 1.77 -4.27 -15.49
N ALA A 15 0.64 -3.62 -15.79
CA ALA A 15 0.29 -2.30 -15.25
C ALA A 15 0.00 -2.32 -13.74
N ARG A 16 -0.59 -3.42 -13.22
CA ARG A 16 -0.77 -3.67 -11.78
C ARG A 16 0.59 -3.80 -11.06
N LYS A 17 1.56 -4.51 -11.64
CA LYS A 17 2.96 -4.68 -11.18
C LYS A 17 3.86 -3.44 -11.32
N LYS A 18 3.49 -2.47 -12.16
CA LYS A 18 4.23 -1.22 -12.35
C LYS A 18 3.62 -0.04 -11.59
N ALA A 19 2.48 -0.27 -10.91
CA ALA A 19 1.68 0.68 -10.15
C ALA A 19 1.65 0.37 -8.63
N GLU A 20 2.08 -0.83 -8.19
CA GLU A 20 2.69 -1.11 -6.86
C GLU A 20 4.01 -0.31 -6.66
N GLN A 21 4.00 0.96 -7.09
CA GLN A 21 5.15 1.81 -7.40
C GLN A 21 6.06 1.99 -6.19
N LYS A 22 7.34 1.67 -6.48
CA LYS A 22 8.54 1.69 -5.65
C LYS A 22 8.26 1.79 -4.16
N ILE A 23 8.53 0.71 -3.44
CA ILE A 23 8.60 0.75 -1.98
C ILE A 23 9.66 1.80 -1.59
N LYS A 24 9.22 2.96 -1.11
CA LYS A 24 10.07 4.01 -0.54
C LYS A 24 10.78 3.50 0.70
N ALA A 25 10.03 2.78 1.55
CA ALA A 25 10.51 2.25 2.81
C ALA A 25 9.66 1.07 3.26
N VAL A 26 10.18 0.35 4.26
CA VAL A 26 9.42 -0.63 5.02
C VAL A 26 9.36 -0.13 6.47
N HIS A 27 8.15 -0.06 7.03
CA HIS A 27 7.91 0.48 8.37
C HIS A 27 7.36 -0.62 9.28
N THR A 28 7.91 -0.74 10.49
CA THR A 28 7.32 -1.60 11.52
C THR A 28 6.47 -0.75 12.45
N VAL A 29 5.18 -1.05 12.54
CA VAL A 29 4.21 -0.32 13.37
C VAL A 29 4.65 -0.40 14.84
N ALA A 30 4.94 0.74 15.45
CA ALA A 30 5.22 0.86 16.86
C ALA A 30 3.92 0.97 17.68
N LYS A 31 4.05 0.80 19.00
CA LYS A 31 2.90 0.82 19.91
C LYS A 31 2.18 2.18 19.84
N GLY A 32 0.90 2.14 19.52
CA GLY A 32 0.03 3.33 19.47
C GLY A 32 0.14 4.14 18.17
N GLU A 33 0.93 3.70 17.18
CA GLU A 33 0.96 4.36 15.88
C GLU A 33 -0.32 4.10 15.07
N THR A 34 -0.70 5.09 14.28
CA THR A 34 -1.78 5.05 13.30
C THR A 34 -1.22 5.15 11.87
N LEU A 35 -2.00 4.74 10.86
CA LEU A 35 -1.62 4.91 9.45
C LEU A 35 -1.34 6.38 9.09
N SER A 36 -2.09 7.31 9.70
CA SER A 36 -1.90 8.76 9.53
C SER A 36 -0.54 9.23 10.04
N GLU A 37 -0.07 8.72 11.19
CA GLU A 37 1.24 9.05 11.73
C GLU A 37 2.38 8.46 10.91
N ILE A 38 2.21 7.23 10.42
CA ILE A 38 3.17 6.58 9.53
C ILE A 38 3.28 7.37 8.21
N SER A 39 2.13 7.77 7.65
CA SER A 39 2.08 8.65 6.48
C SER A 39 2.76 10.00 6.74
N LEU A 40 2.55 10.60 7.91
CA LEU A 40 3.22 11.85 8.28
C LEU A 40 4.74 11.70 8.31
N LYS A 41 5.25 10.60 8.87
CA LYS A 41 6.69 10.31 8.94
C LYS A 41 7.33 10.11 7.57
N HIS A 42 6.66 9.37 6.69
CA HIS A 42 7.24 8.98 5.40
C HIS A 42 6.94 9.97 4.27
N TYR A 43 5.79 10.65 4.30
CA TYR A 43 5.35 11.55 3.23
C TYR A 43 5.25 13.01 3.66
N GLY A 44 5.50 13.32 4.94
CA GLY A 44 5.33 14.68 5.47
C GLY A 44 3.87 15.11 5.56
N SER A 45 2.92 14.19 5.41
CA SER A 45 1.49 14.49 5.39
C SER A 45 0.66 13.37 6.00
N ALA A 46 -0.28 13.72 6.87
CA ALA A 46 -1.22 12.80 7.52
C ALA A 46 -2.59 12.75 6.82
N VAL A 47 -2.71 13.31 5.62
CA VAL A 47 -3.98 13.37 4.88
C VAL A 47 -4.44 11.98 4.45
N LYS A 48 -5.76 11.82 4.32
CA LYS A 48 -6.41 10.54 4.02
C LYS A 48 -5.88 9.87 2.77
N GLU A 49 -5.65 10.63 1.72
CA GLU A 49 -5.19 10.15 0.43
C GLU A 49 -3.82 9.47 0.55
N LYS A 50 -2.94 9.98 1.41
CA LYS A 50 -1.57 9.46 1.57
C LYS A 50 -1.53 8.22 2.44
N TRP A 51 -2.24 8.20 3.58
CA TRP A 51 -2.27 7.00 4.42
C TRP A 51 -3.12 5.87 3.82
N MET A 52 -4.11 6.19 2.97
CA MET A 52 -4.83 5.18 2.19
C MET A 52 -3.94 4.48 1.17
N ILE A 53 -2.93 5.15 0.59
CA ILE A 53 -1.96 4.48 -0.30
C ILE A 53 -1.18 3.40 0.47
N ILE A 54 -0.79 3.69 1.71
CA ILE A 54 -0.16 2.69 2.59
C ILE A 54 -1.15 1.55 2.87
N TYR A 55 -2.40 1.85 3.20
CA TYR A 55 -3.41 0.82 3.44
C TYR A 55 -3.62 -0.10 2.23
N GLU A 56 -3.88 0.46 1.04
CA GLU A 56 -4.14 -0.33 -0.16
C GLU A 56 -2.94 -1.20 -0.56
N ALA A 57 -1.71 -0.69 -0.37
CA ALA A 57 -0.49 -1.45 -0.62
C ALA A 57 -0.22 -2.57 0.40
N ASN A 58 -0.92 -2.56 1.54
CA ASN A 58 -0.78 -3.54 2.63
C ASN A 58 -2.11 -4.15 3.03
N LYS A 59 -3.12 -4.11 2.16
CA LYS A 59 -4.46 -4.59 2.47
C LYS A 59 -4.45 -6.09 2.77
N ASP A 60 -3.52 -6.82 2.17
CA ASP A 60 -3.19 -8.21 2.46
C ASP A 60 -2.68 -8.44 3.90
N VAL A 61 -2.04 -7.44 4.50
CA VAL A 61 -1.50 -7.50 5.87
C VAL A 61 -2.46 -6.92 6.91
N ILE A 62 -3.14 -5.82 6.57
CA ILE A 62 -4.02 -5.07 7.48
C ILE A 62 -5.42 -5.70 7.52
N GLY A 63 -5.87 -6.31 6.43
CA GLY A 63 -7.22 -6.82 6.28
C GLY A 63 -8.22 -5.71 5.91
N ASP A 64 -9.50 -5.95 6.14
CA ASP A 64 -10.58 -5.09 5.63
C ASP A 64 -10.76 -3.77 6.40
N ASN A 65 -10.16 -3.66 7.59
CA ASN A 65 -10.30 -2.48 8.43
C ASN A 65 -8.96 -1.72 8.56
N PRO A 66 -8.83 -0.54 7.92
CA PRO A 66 -7.59 0.26 7.95
C PRO A 66 -7.26 0.82 9.34
N ASN A 67 -8.23 0.90 10.26
CA ASN A 67 -8.00 1.39 11.61
C ASN A 67 -7.48 0.29 12.57
N LEU A 68 -7.48 -0.97 12.13
CA LEU A 68 -6.99 -2.11 12.90
C LEU A 68 -5.56 -2.46 12.48
N ILE A 69 -4.62 -1.55 12.74
CA ILE A 69 -3.19 -1.87 12.66
C ILE A 69 -2.65 -2.30 14.03
N VAL A 70 -1.75 -3.26 14.03
CA VAL A 70 -1.22 -3.91 15.23
C VAL A 70 0.28 -3.64 15.33
N THR A 71 0.76 -3.48 16.55
CA THR A 71 2.20 -3.30 16.82
C THR A 71 2.99 -4.49 16.30
N GLY A 72 4.12 -4.22 15.64
CA GLY A 72 4.95 -5.23 15.01
C GLY A 72 4.53 -5.59 13.58
N GLN A 73 3.40 -5.08 13.06
CA GLN A 73 3.07 -5.24 11.64
C GLN A 73 4.11 -4.53 10.78
N VAL A 74 4.55 -5.20 9.72
CA VAL A 74 5.51 -4.67 8.76
C VAL A 74 4.74 -4.19 7.54
N LEU A 75 4.71 -2.86 7.35
CA LEU A 75 4.00 -2.20 6.27
C LEU A 75 4.98 -1.70 5.21
N LYS A 76 4.66 -2.02 3.97
CA LYS A 76 5.26 -1.45 2.76
C LYS A 76 4.83 0.00 2.62
N ILE A 77 5.77 0.91 2.43
CA ILE A 77 5.48 2.33 2.20
C ILE A 77 5.76 2.61 0.72
N PRO A 78 4.74 2.75 -0.14
CA PRO A 78 4.94 3.09 -1.55
C PRO A 78 5.59 4.47 -1.74
N GLU A 79 6.22 4.72 -2.87
CA GLU A 79 6.55 6.06 -3.33
C GLU A 79 5.25 6.73 -3.78
N VAL A 80 5.10 8.01 -3.44
CA VAL A 80 3.86 8.81 -3.62
C VAL A 80 4.11 10.12 -4.33
#